data_AF-A0A4Q4CHL3-F1
#
_entry.id   AF-A0A4Q4CHL3-F1
#
_cell.length_a   1.000
_cell.length_b   1.000
_cell.length_c   1.000
_cell.angle_alpha   90.00
_cell.angle_beta   90.00
_cell.angle_gamma   90.00
#
_symmetry.space_group_name_H-M   'P 1'
#
loop_
_entity.id
_entity.type
_entity.pdbx_description
1 polymer ?
#
loop_
_entity_poly.entity_id
_entity_poly.type
_entity_poly.pdbx_seq_one_letter_code
_entity_poly.pdbx_strand_id
1 'polypeptide(L)'
;MHPSLRPLLVLLAPLLVVGALRAQEPPPPDEATLPYKVEIVPSGDSRLDAALGAVSQLRALQDSAPTSPGGVLGRAEGDRERLQQALRSEGYWAGVARIVVDGLPLGDPALPAKLEGTPRTGPNGGPNAEPVPVRITVEPGQPYRVSSIAVRGTT
;
A
#
# COMPACT_ATOMS: atom_id res chain seq x y z
N MET A 1 -84.96 7.17 -6.96
CA MET A 1 -84.19 8.24 -6.31
C MET A 1 -83.28 7.61 -5.26
N HIS A 2 -82.01 7.99 -5.30
CA HIS A 2 -80.87 7.60 -4.45
C HIS A 2 -79.98 6.45 -4.98
N PRO A 3 -78.67 6.73 -5.20
CA PRO A 3 -77.67 5.82 -5.75
C PRO A 3 -76.87 5.14 -4.62
N SER A 4 -76.27 3.99 -4.89
CA SER A 4 -75.09 3.55 -4.12
C SER A 4 -74.29 2.51 -4.90
N LEU A 5 -73.32 3.03 -5.65
CA LEU A 5 -72.21 2.32 -6.26
C LEU A 5 -70.99 2.51 -5.35
N ARG A 6 -70.37 1.41 -4.91
CA ARG A 6 -68.92 1.11 -4.94
C ARG A 6 -68.50 0.17 -3.80
N PRO A 7 -68.01 -1.05 -4.11
CA PRO A 7 -67.19 -1.80 -3.18
C PRO A 7 -65.74 -1.27 -3.22
N LEU A 8 -65.21 -1.04 -2.02
CA LEU A 8 -63.87 -1.37 -1.55
C LEU A 8 -62.82 -1.72 -2.63
N LEU A 9 -61.84 -0.82 -2.84
CA LEU A 9 -60.54 -1.18 -3.40
C LEU A 9 -59.45 -0.46 -2.58
N VAL A 10 -58.96 -1.16 -1.55
CA VAL A 10 -57.72 -0.80 -0.86
C VAL A 10 -56.58 -1.10 -1.82
N LEU A 11 -55.90 -0.06 -2.32
CA LEU A 11 -54.70 -0.22 -3.13
C LEU A 11 -53.49 0.35 -2.37
N LEU A 12 -52.65 -0.60 -1.97
CA LEU A 12 -51.40 -0.49 -1.25
C LEU A 12 -50.38 0.30 -2.09
N ALA A 13 -49.96 1.48 -1.61
CA ALA A 13 -48.89 2.26 -2.24
C ALA A 13 -47.52 1.74 -1.76
N PRO A 14 -46.57 1.39 -2.66
CA PRO A 14 -45.22 1.06 -2.23
C PRO A 14 -44.45 2.36 -1.96
N LEU A 15 -43.89 2.44 -0.76
CA LEU A 15 -42.97 3.48 -0.32
C LEU A 15 -41.65 3.35 -1.12
N LEU A 16 -41.47 4.24 -2.08
CA LEU A 16 -40.27 4.32 -2.91
C LEU A 16 -39.15 4.92 -2.06
N VAL A 17 -38.32 4.07 -1.48
CA VAL A 17 -37.08 4.48 -0.81
C VAL A 17 -36.13 4.99 -1.91
N VAL A 18 -36.16 6.29 -2.16
CA VAL A 18 -35.13 7.00 -2.94
C VAL A 18 -33.87 7.02 -2.07
N GLY A 19 -33.10 5.93 -2.15
CA GLY A 19 -31.73 5.92 -1.66
C GLY A 19 -30.96 6.96 -2.47
N ALA A 20 -30.57 8.04 -1.79
CA ALA A 20 -29.66 9.03 -2.34
C ALA A 20 -28.33 8.34 -2.67
N LEU A 21 -28.21 7.86 -3.90
CA LEU A 21 -26.94 7.54 -4.52
C LEU A 21 -26.21 8.87 -4.63
N ARG A 22 -25.50 9.26 -3.56
CA ARG A 22 -24.43 10.24 -3.67
C ARG A 22 -23.45 9.62 -4.64
N ALA A 23 -23.53 10.05 -5.91
CA ALA A 23 -22.42 9.94 -6.83
C ALA A 23 -21.25 10.60 -6.11
N GLN A 24 -20.37 9.79 -5.54
CA GLN A 24 -19.07 10.27 -5.11
C GLN A 24 -18.35 10.57 -6.41
N GLU A 25 -18.37 11.84 -6.80
CA GLU A 25 -17.53 12.31 -7.89
C GLU A 25 -16.10 11.93 -7.52
N PRO A 26 -15.40 11.12 -8.33
CA PRO A 26 -14.02 10.78 -8.05
C PRO A 26 -13.25 12.09 -7.83
N PRO A 27 -12.51 12.25 -6.73
CA PRO A 27 -11.72 13.44 -6.53
C PRO A 27 -10.83 13.62 -7.77
N PRO A 28 -10.58 14.88 -8.21
CA PRO A 28 -9.73 15.13 -9.36
C PRO A 28 -8.41 14.34 -9.21
N PRO A 29 -7.93 13.69 -10.28
CA PRO A 29 -6.91 12.63 -10.22
C PRO A 29 -5.58 13.02 -9.54
N ASP A 30 -5.33 14.32 -9.37
CA ASP A 30 -4.09 14.84 -8.79
C ASP A 30 -4.19 15.23 -7.30
N GLU A 31 -5.38 15.52 -6.77
CA GLU A 31 -5.50 15.99 -5.37
C GLU A 31 -5.47 14.88 -4.32
N ALA A 32 -5.60 13.61 -4.72
CA ALA A 32 -5.56 12.48 -3.80
C ALA A 32 -4.21 11.73 -3.83
N THR A 33 -3.37 12.02 -4.81
CA THR A 33 -2.11 11.31 -5.04
C THR A 33 -1.01 11.83 -4.13
N LEU A 34 -0.26 10.91 -3.52
CA LEU A 34 0.92 11.23 -2.72
C LEU A 34 2.17 10.85 -3.52
N PRO A 35 2.96 11.81 -4.03
CA PRO A 35 4.26 11.49 -4.62
C PRO A 35 5.19 10.97 -3.53
N TYR A 36 5.94 9.92 -3.84
CA TYR A 36 6.91 9.33 -2.92
C TYR A 36 8.15 8.88 -3.69
N LYS A 37 9.28 8.84 -3.00
CA LYS A 37 10.55 8.39 -3.57
C LYS A 37 11.16 7.29 -2.73
N VAL A 38 11.43 6.15 -3.36
CA VAL A 38 12.01 4.99 -2.69
C VAL A 38 13.53 4.98 -2.82
N GLU A 39 14.20 4.87 -1.67
CA GLU A 39 15.62 4.57 -1.53
C GLU A 39 15.76 3.20 -0.86
N ILE A 40 16.40 2.24 -1.54
CA ILE A 40 16.86 1.00 -0.91
C ILE A 40 18.33 1.19 -0.61
N VAL A 41 18.68 1.25 0.67
CA VAL A 41 20.06 1.46 1.11
C VAL A 41 20.89 0.23 0.74
N PRO A 42 22.05 0.38 0.08
CA PRO A 42 22.90 -0.75 -0.30
C PRO A 42 23.27 -1.60 0.91
N SER A 43 23.08 -2.91 0.80
CA SER A 43 23.41 -3.87 1.86
C SER A 43 24.90 -4.23 1.89
N GLY A 44 25.63 -3.92 0.82
CA GLY A 44 27.01 -4.38 0.59
C GLY A 44 27.08 -5.71 -0.17
N ASP A 45 25.94 -6.35 -0.45
CA ASP A 45 25.82 -7.54 -1.29
C ASP A 45 24.96 -7.21 -2.53
N SER A 46 25.59 -7.14 -3.70
CA SER A 46 24.90 -6.75 -4.94
C SER A 46 23.78 -7.70 -5.36
N ARG A 47 23.87 -8.99 -4.98
CA ARG A 47 22.86 -9.98 -5.30
C ARG A 47 21.63 -9.78 -4.41
N LEU A 48 21.85 -9.51 -3.13
CA LEU A 48 20.78 -9.11 -2.21
C LEU A 48 20.14 -7.78 -2.65
N ASP A 49 20.93 -6.78 -3.01
CA ASP A 49 20.42 -5.48 -3.46
C ASP A 49 19.54 -5.60 -4.72
N ALA A 50 19.95 -6.45 -5.67
CA ALA A 50 19.15 -6.74 -6.85
C ALA A 50 17.82 -7.45 -6.50
N ALA A 51 17.87 -8.43 -5.59
CA ALA A 51 16.67 -9.16 -5.14
C ALA A 51 15.68 -8.23 -4.41
N LEU A 52 16.15 -7.43 -3.45
CA LEU A 52 15.34 -6.43 -2.75
C LEU A 52 14.70 -5.43 -3.72
N GLY A 53 15.50 -4.97 -4.69
CA GLY A 53 15.06 -4.05 -5.72
C GLY A 53 14.02 -4.63 -6.67
N ALA A 54 14.04 -5.94 -6.93
CA ALA A 54 13.10 -6.62 -7.81
C ALA A 54 11.75 -6.91 -7.13
N VAL A 55 11.74 -7.16 -5.82
CA VAL A 55 10.52 -7.51 -5.08
C VAL A 55 9.78 -6.31 -4.50
N SER A 56 10.41 -5.13 -4.42
CA SER A 56 9.77 -3.92 -3.89
C SER A 56 8.74 -3.35 -4.86
N GLN A 57 7.47 -3.48 -4.48
CA GLN A 57 6.36 -2.89 -5.21
C GLN A 57 6.36 -1.36 -5.08
N LEU A 58 6.76 -0.82 -3.92
CA LEU A 58 6.94 0.62 -3.74
C LEU A 58 7.88 1.16 -4.81
N ARG A 59 9.05 0.53 -5.01
CA ARG A 59 10.01 0.97 -6.03
C ARG A 59 9.46 0.83 -7.45
N ALA A 60 8.80 -0.28 -7.76
CA ALA A 60 8.28 -0.56 -9.10
C ALA A 60 7.14 0.38 -9.52
N LEU A 61 6.33 0.85 -8.56
CA LEU A 61 5.11 1.60 -8.81
C LEU A 61 5.19 3.09 -8.47
N GLN A 62 6.33 3.60 -8.02
CA GLN A 62 6.48 5.01 -7.64
C GLN A 62 6.18 5.98 -8.80
N ASP A 63 6.50 5.60 -10.04
CA ASP A 63 6.29 6.46 -11.22
C ASP A 63 5.07 6.04 -12.07
N SER A 64 4.75 4.73 -12.12
CA SER A 64 3.80 4.16 -13.09
C SER A 64 2.38 3.97 -12.55
N ALA A 65 2.20 3.95 -11.24
CA ALA A 65 0.89 3.80 -10.61
C ALA A 65 0.80 4.71 -9.38
N PRO A 66 0.50 6.00 -9.58
CA PRO A 66 0.29 6.94 -8.48
C PRO A 66 -0.83 6.45 -7.54
N THR A 67 -0.76 6.83 -6.26
CA THR A 67 -1.71 6.33 -5.26
C THR A 67 -1.85 7.28 -4.07
N SER A 68 -2.87 7.04 -3.24
CA SER A 68 -3.15 7.84 -2.05
C SER A 68 -2.18 7.53 -0.90
N PRO A 69 -2.14 8.34 0.18
CA PRO A 69 -1.37 8.03 1.38
C PRO A 69 -1.61 6.62 1.93
N GLY A 70 -2.87 6.22 2.09
CA GLY A 70 -3.23 4.86 2.48
C GLY A 70 -2.76 3.79 1.47
N GLY A 71 -2.74 4.12 0.18
CA GLY A 71 -2.17 3.24 -0.87
C GLY A 71 -0.66 3.06 -0.74
N VAL A 72 0.08 4.11 -0.41
CA VAL A 72 1.52 4.03 -0.11
C VAL A 72 1.76 3.13 1.11
N LEU A 73 0.98 3.31 2.18
CA LEU A 73 1.07 2.45 3.37
C LEU A 73 0.75 0.99 3.07
N GLY A 74 -0.31 0.73 2.30
CA GLY A 74 -0.66 -0.64 1.89
C GLY A 74 0.46 -1.31 1.08
N ARG A 75 1.11 -0.57 0.18
CA ARG A 75 2.29 -1.07 -0.56
C ARG A 75 3.48 -1.33 0.35
N ALA A 76 3.74 -0.44 1.31
CA ALA A 76 4.81 -0.60 2.29
C ALA A 76 4.61 -1.85 3.17
N GLU A 77 3.39 -2.09 3.65
CA GLU A 77 3.04 -3.30 4.40
C GLU A 77 3.22 -4.57 3.56
N GLY A 78 2.82 -4.55 2.29
CA GLY A 78 3.06 -5.66 1.38
C GLY A 78 4.55 -5.90 1.11
N ASP A 79 5.36 -4.84 1.02
CA ASP A 79 6.80 -4.95 0.81
C ASP A 79 7.52 -5.54 2.02
N ARG A 80 7.03 -5.33 3.25
CA ARG A 80 7.64 -5.91 4.47
C ARG A 80 7.83 -7.43 4.35
N GLU A 81 6.79 -8.15 3.92
CA GLU A 81 6.87 -9.61 3.76
C GLU A 81 7.75 -10.02 2.57
N ARG A 82 7.63 -9.33 1.43
CA ARG A 82 8.41 -9.62 0.22
C ARG A 82 9.92 -9.42 0.44
N LEU A 83 10.31 -8.34 1.10
CA LEU A 83 11.70 -8.05 1.43
C LEU A 83 12.26 -9.09 2.41
N GLN A 84 11.45 -9.51 3.40
CA GLN A 84 11.85 -10.58 4.31
C GLN A 84 12.04 -11.93 3.61
N GLN A 85 11.22 -12.23 2.59
CA GLN A 85 11.40 -13.42 1.76
C GLN A 85 12.66 -13.33 0.89
N ALA A 86 12.95 -12.16 0.30
CA ALA A 86 14.18 -11.94 -0.46
C ALA A 86 15.44 -12.13 0.39
N LEU A 87 15.45 -11.64 1.64
CA LEU A 87 16.54 -11.91 2.58
C LEU A 87 16.76 -13.42 2.76
N ARG A 88 15.68 -14.19 2.99
CA ARG A 88 15.76 -15.65 3.18
C ARG A 88 16.21 -16.38 1.93
N SER A 89 15.74 -15.98 0.74
CA SER A 89 16.16 -16.61 -0.53
C SER A 89 17.64 -16.39 -0.83
N GLU A 90 18.21 -15.30 -0.35
CA GLU A 90 19.64 -14.99 -0.45
C GLU A 90 20.47 -15.56 0.72
N GLY A 91 19.84 -16.33 1.63
CA GLY A 91 20.51 -17.03 2.73
C GLY A 91 20.61 -16.25 4.05
N TYR A 92 20.00 -15.06 4.12
CA TYR A 92 19.98 -14.21 5.32
C TYR A 92 18.75 -14.50 6.19
N TRP A 93 18.71 -15.68 6.80
CA TRP A 93 17.55 -16.16 7.57
C TRP A 93 17.24 -15.35 8.84
N ALA A 94 18.27 -14.84 9.49
CA ALA A 94 18.15 -13.95 10.65
C ALA A 94 18.08 -12.46 10.25
N GLY A 95 18.14 -12.16 8.95
CA GLY A 95 18.14 -10.79 8.46
C GLY A 95 16.78 -10.13 8.65
N VAL A 96 16.80 -8.81 8.85
CA VAL A 96 15.59 -8.00 9.05
C VAL A 96 15.57 -6.87 8.03
N ALA A 97 14.40 -6.63 7.43
CA ALA A 97 14.13 -5.45 6.62
C ALA A 97 13.31 -4.43 7.42
N ARG A 98 13.69 -3.16 7.34
CA ARG A 98 12.93 -2.04 7.93
C ARG A 98 12.54 -1.06 6.83
N ILE A 99 11.33 -0.53 6.94
CA ILE A 99 10.81 0.51 6.07
C ILE A 99 10.52 1.73 6.93
N VAL A 100 11.03 2.88 6.52
CA VAL A 100 10.79 4.18 7.14
C VAL A 100 10.14 5.07 6.09
N VAL A 101 8.97 5.62 6.40
CA VAL A 101 8.21 6.51 5.53
C VAL A 101 8.15 7.87 6.20
N ASP A 102 8.64 8.89 5.50
CA ASP A 102 8.71 10.26 6.02
C ASP A 102 9.37 10.35 7.41
N GLY A 103 10.45 9.59 7.62
CA GLY A 103 11.17 9.54 8.89
C GLY A 103 10.51 8.76 10.03
N LEU A 104 9.31 8.20 9.83
CA LEU A 104 8.64 7.35 10.81
C LEU A 104 8.71 5.86 10.42
N PRO A 105 8.91 4.94 11.37
CA PRO A 105 8.92 3.52 11.08
C PRO A 105 7.54 3.04 10.61
N LEU A 106 7.52 2.06 9.70
CA LEU A 106 6.29 1.38 9.31
C LEU A 106 5.62 0.77 10.55
N GLY A 107 4.37 1.17 10.83
CA GLY A 107 3.61 0.80 12.02
C GLY A 107 3.54 1.88 13.11
N ASP A 108 4.22 3.01 12.94
CA ASP A 108 4.06 4.16 13.83
C ASP A 108 2.60 4.69 13.78
N PRO A 109 1.92 4.89 14.92
CA PRO A 109 0.53 5.32 14.94
C PRO A 109 0.32 6.74 14.42
N ALA A 110 1.34 7.60 14.40
CA ALA A 110 1.27 8.95 13.85
C ALA A 110 1.45 8.98 12.32
N LEU A 111 1.99 7.92 11.72
CA LEU A 111 2.32 7.88 10.30
C LEU A 111 1.12 8.12 9.38
N PRO A 112 -0.06 7.48 9.57
CA PRO A 112 -1.21 7.74 8.70
C PRO A 112 -1.64 9.21 8.70
N ALA A 113 -1.75 9.82 9.88
CA ALA A 113 -2.14 11.23 10.01
C ALA A 113 -1.11 12.17 9.37
N LYS A 114 0.19 11.85 9.51
CA LYS A 114 1.27 12.63 8.90
C LYS A 114 1.19 12.62 7.37
N LEU A 115 0.98 11.45 6.77
CA LEU A 115 0.89 11.34 5.31
C LEU A 115 -0.38 12.00 4.76
N GLU A 116 -1.51 11.91 5.46
CA GLU A 116 -2.74 12.61 5.05
C GLU A 116 -2.58 14.14 5.06
N GLY A 117 -1.83 14.66 6.04
CA GLY A 117 -1.51 16.09 6.17
C GLY A 117 -0.39 16.59 5.25
N THR A 118 0.22 15.72 4.44
CA THR A 118 1.29 16.12 3.54
C THR A 118 0.73 17.00 2.40
N PRO A 119 1.32 18.18 2.13
CA PRO A 119 0.93 19.00 0.99
C PRO A 119 1.08 18.24 -0.33
N ARG A 120 0.03 18.26 -1.16
CA ARG A 120 0.01 17.61 -2.48
C ARG A 120 0.33 18.57 -3.62
N THR A 121 0.83 19.75 -3.25
CA THR A 121 1.13 20.86 -4.15
C THR A 121 2.46 21.47 -3.74
N GLY A 122 3.22 21.96 -4.71
CA GLY A 122 4.53 22.57 -4.50
C GLY A 122 4.47 23.91 -3.75
N PRO A 123 5.63 24.46 -3.35
CA PRO A 123 5.74 25.64 -2.48
C PRO A 123 4.99 26.89 -2.97
N ASN A 124 4.76 26.99 -4.29
CA ASN A 124 4.08 28.12 -4.94
C ASN A 124 2.65 27.79 -5.40
N GLY A 125 2.05 26.70 -4.92
CA GLY A 125 0.75 26.23 -5.40
C GLY A 125 0.80 25.53 -6.78
N GLY A 126 1.99 25.21 -7.29
CA GLY A 126 2.18 24.47 -8.54
C GLY A 126 2.11 22.94 -8.35
N PRO A 127 1.98 22.15 -9.42
CA PRO A 127 1.70 20.70 -9.34
C PRO A 127 2.84 19.84 -8.77
N ASN A 128 4.04 20.39 -8.61
CA ASN A 128 5.22 19.66 -8.15
C ASN A 128 5.35 19.70 -6.63
N ALA A 129 4.65 18.82 -5.94
CA ALA A 129 4.90 18.57 -4.52
C ALA A 129 6.25 17.86 -4.32
N GLU A 130 6.89 18.09 -3.17
CA GLU A 130 8.09 17.34 -2.79
C GLU A 130 7.71 15.88 -2.51
N PRO A 131 8.39 14.89 -3.14
CA PRO A 131 8.08 13.49 -2.90
C PRO A 131 8.38 13.08 -1.46
N VAL A 132 7.47 12.36 -0.83
CA VAL A 132 7.69 11.76 0.49
C VAL A 132 8.84 10.74 0.42
N PRO A 133 9.88 10.88 1.27
CA PRO A 133 10.97 9.91 1.27
C PRO A 133 10.53 8.59 1.89
N VAL A 134 10.79 7.49 1.19
CA VAL A 134 10.63 6.12 1.68
C VAL A 134 12.00 5.46 1.67
N ARG A 135 12.50 5.13 2.86
CA ARG A 135 13.79 4.46 3.03
C ARG A 135 13.58 3.01 3.43
N ILE A 136 14.19 2.11 2.67
CA ILE A 136 14.25 0.69 2.95
C ILE A 136 15.68 0.35 3.36
N THR A 137 15.85 -0.20 4.55
CA THR A 137 17.15 -0.64 5.08
C THR A 137 17.08 -2.11 5.45
N VAL A 138 18.17 -2.83 5.23
CA VAL A 138 18.30 -4.22 5.68
C VAL A 138 19.46 -4.37 6.64
N GLU A 139 19.27 -5.19 7.66
CA GLU A 139 20.30 -5.70 8.55
C GLU A 139 20.43 -7.21 8.26
N PRO A 140 21.24 -7.62 7.27
CA PRO A 140 21.25 -9.00 6.77
C PRO A 140 21.84 -10.01 7.77
N GLY A 141 22.77 -9.57 8.63
CA GLY A 141 23.52 -10.47 9.52
C GLY A 141 24.49 -11.38 8.76
N GLN A 142 24.75 -12.58 9.30
CA GLN A 142 25.60 -13.58 8.64
C GLN A 142 24.75 -14.48 7.71
N PRO A 143 25.21 -14.77 6.49
CA PRO A 143 24.51 -15.69 5.61
C PRO A 143 24.67 -17.13 6.10
N TYR A 144 23.59 -17.91 6.07
CA TYR A 144 23.64 -19.35 6.31
C TYR A 144 23.96 -20.09 5.00
N ARG A 145 24.82 -21.11 5.09
CA ARG A 145 25.14 -21.99 3.97
C ARG A 145 24.78 -23.43 4.32
N VAL A 146 24.09 -24.10 3.41
CA VAL A 146 23.83 -25.54 3.51
C VAL A 146 25.14 -26.27 3.21
N SER A 147 25.63 -27.07 4.16
CA SER A 147 26.91 -27.79 4.04
C SER A 147 26.78 -29.16 3.39
N SER A 148 25.74 -29.93 3.74
CA SER A 148 25.50 -31.26 3.20
C SER A 148 24.01 -31.59 3.16
N ILE A 149 23.56 -32.24 2.10
CA ILE A 149 22.19 -32.75 1.95
C ILE A 149 22.29 -34.27 1.75
N ALA A 150 21.56 -35.04 2.55
CA ALA A 150 21.44 -36.48 2.41
C ALA A 150 19.98 -36.88 2.30
N VAL A 151 19.66 -37.73 1.31
CA VAL A 151 18.31 -38.29 1.11
C VAL A 151 18.37 -39.77 1.45
N ARG A 152 17.43 -40.24 2.30
CA ARG A 152 17.26 -41.67 2.59
C ARG A 152 15.87 -42.11 2.13
N GLY A 153 15.83 -43.16 1.33
CA GLY A 153 14.59 -43.82 0.93
C GLY A 153 14.08 -44.74 2.04
N THR A 154 12.77 -44.84 2.17
CA THR A 154 12.09 -45.85 3.00
C THR A 154 11.50 -46.91 2.08
N THR A 155 11.81 -48.18 2.35
CA THR A 155 11.23 -49.36 1.67
C THR A 155 9.83 -49.66 2.18
#